data_AF-A0A6L9XUG0-F1
#
_entry.id   AF-A0A6L9XUG0-F1
#
_cell.length_a   1.000
_cell.length_b   1.000
_cell.length_c   1.000
_cell.angle_alpha   90.00
_cell.angle_beta   90.00
_cell.angle_gamma   90.00
#
_symmetry.space_group_name_H-M   'P 1'
#
loop_
_entity.id
_entity.type
_entity.pdbx_description
1 polymer ?
#
loop_
_entity_poly.entity_id
_entity_poly.type
_entity_poly.pdbx_seq_one_letter_code
_entity_poly.pdbx_strand_id
1 'polypeptide(L)'
;MDEVERRVVDHFRDAMAAGDAEAVRLALHPYLHWTEPSGSVVRGRVNVLAALSTGGVPALPGSVELRDGQIYRWVCESVGEEEPLAE
;
A
#
# COMPACT_ATOMS: atom_id res chain seq x y z
N MET A 1 2.14 -7.06 -11.74
CA MET A 1 2.85 -5.79 -11.47
C MET A 1 3.95 -5.65 -12.49
N ASP A 2 3.94 -4.57 -13.26
CA ASP A 2 4.95 -4.24 -14.26
C ASP A 2 6.20 -3.58 -13.63
N GLU A 3 7.29 -3.45 -14.38
CA GLU A 3 8.57 -2.92 -13.87
C GLU A 3 8.44 -1.51 -13.28
N VAL A 4 7.67 -0.63 -13.95
CA VAL A 4 7.43 0.74 -13.48
C VAL A 4 6.70 0.73 -12.14
N GLU A 5 5.68 -0.11 -12.02
CA GLU A 5 4.92 -0.29 -10.79
C GLU A 5 5.79 -0.81 -9.65
N ARG A 6 6.62 -1.81 -9.94
CA ARG A 6 7.59 -2.37 -8.98
C ARG A 6 8.52 -1.29 -8.45
N ARG A 7 9.07 -0.47 -9.34
CA ARG A 7 9.98 0.63 -8.97
C ARG A 7 9.30 1.68 -8.09
N VAL A 8 8.07 2.05 -8.38
CA VAL A 8 7.31 3.01 -7.55
C VAL A 8 6.99 2.41 -6.18
N VAL A 9 6.62 1.12 -6.13
CA VAL A 9 6.35 0.40 -4.88
C VAL A 9 7.60 0.32 -4.01
N ASP A 10 8.75 -0.06 -4.58
CA ASP A 10 10.00 -0.14 -3.81
C ASP A 10 10.42 1.25 -3.32
N HIS A 11 10.36 2.28 -4.17
CA HIS A 11 10.67 3.66 -3.77
C HIS A 11 9.77 4.16 -2.62
N PHE A 12 8.47 3.90 -2.70
CA PHE A 12 7.52 4.24 -1.64
C PHE A 12 7.86 3.53 -0.32
N ARG A 13 8.22 2.25 -0.36
CA ARG A 13 8.59 1.48 0.83
C ARG A 13 9.93 1.92 1.42
N ASP A 14 10.92 2.24 0.59
CA ASP A 14 12.18 2.84 1.03
C ASP A 14 11.96 4.20 1.70
N ALA A 15 11.09 5.05 1.13
CA ALA A 15 10.72 6.33 1.74
C ALA A 15 10.03 6.15 3.10
N MET A 16 9.12 5.16 3.21
CA MET A 16 8.50 4.80 4.49
C MET A 16 9.54 4.33 5.52
N ALA A 17 10.49 3.48 5.10
CA ALA A 17 11.56 2.97 5.97
C ALA A 17 12.53 4.07 6.43
N ALA A 18 12.81 5.05 5.56
CA ALA A 18 13.64 6.21 5.85
C ALA A 18 12.92 7.29 6.69
N GLY A 19 11.60 7.18 6.89
CA GLY A 19 10.80 8.22 7.55
C GLY A 19 10.60 9.48 6.70
N ASP A 20 10.79 9.39 5.37
CA ASP A 20 10.62 10.50 4.45
C ASP A 20 9.12 10.71 4.13
N ALA A 21 8.46 11.45 5.02
CA ALA A 21 7.04 11.74 4.90
C ALA A 21 6.68 12.51 3.63
N GLU A 22 7.59 13.31 3.07
CA GLU A 22 7.33 14.06 1.84
C GLU A 22 7.35 13.15 0.62
N ALA A 23 8.38 12.32 0.48
CA ALA A 23 8.47 11.32 -0.60
C ALA A 23 7.29 10.33 -0.54
N VAL A 24 6.91 9.88 0.66
CA VAL A 24 5.72 9.07 0.89
C VAL A 24 4.46 9.78 0.39
N ARG A 25 4.26 11.05 0.75
CA ARG A 25 3.08 11.83 0.34
C ARG A 25 3.03 12.07 -1.18
N LEU A 26 4.19 12.21 -1.83
CA LEU A 26 4.32 12.40 -3.28
C LEU A 26 4.13 11.11 -4.07
N ALA A 27 4.42 9.94 -3.48
CA ALA A 27 4.17 8.65 -4.12
C ALA A 27 2.69 8.26 -4.14
N LEU A 28 1.87 8.81 -3.24
CA LEU A 28 0.45 8.46 -3.09
C LEU A 28 -0.48 9.46 -3.82
N HIS A 29 -1.33 8.93 -4.69
CA HIS A 29 -2.33 9.74 -5.40
C HIS A 29 -3.37 10.32 -4.41
N PRO A 30 -3.85 11.56 -4.59
CA PRO A 30 -4.84 12.17 -3.67
C PRO A 30 -6.10 11.33 -3.45
N TYR A 31 -6.56 10.65 -4.51
CA TYR A 31 -7.74 9.79 -4.52
C TYR A 31 -7.41 8.29 -4.49
N LEU A 32 -6.29 7.89 -3.88
CA LEU A 32 -5.93 6.47 -3.86
C LEU A 32 -6.94 5.60 -3.11
N HIS A 33 -7.04 4.34 -3.54
CA HIS A 33 -7.80 3.28 -2.88
C HIS A 33 -6.82 2.25 -2.34
N TRP A 34 -6.85 2.02 -1.03
CA TRP A 34 -5.98 1.08 -0.32
C TRP A 34 -6.82 -0.05 0.25
N THR A 35 -6.66 -1.26 -0.27
CA THR A 35 -7.29 -2.47 0.27
C THR A 35 -6.31 -3.13 1.24
N GLU A 36 -6.69 -3.17 2.51
CA GLU A 36 -5.95 -3.83 3.58
C GLU A 36 -6.04 -5.36 3.44
N PRO A 37 -5.17 -6.13 4.12
CA PRO A 37 -5.22 -7.59 4.08
C PRO A 37 -6.57 -8.17 4.53
N SER A 38 -7.30 -7.45 5.40
CA SER A 38 -8.66 -7.78 5.85
C SER A 38 -9.74 -7.61 4.78
N GLY A 39 -9.39 -7.06 3.60
CA GLY A 39 -10.34 -6.66 2.57
C GLY A 39 -10.99 -5.29 2.80
N SER A 40 -10.70 -4.62 3.93
CA SER A 40 -11.19 -3.27 4.20
C SER A 40 -10.54 -2.25 3.24
N VAL A 41 -11.34 -1.31 2.73
CA VAL A 41 -10.87 -0.30 1.77
C VAL A 41 -10.78 1.06 2.44
N VAL A 42 -9.56 1.59 2.56
CA VAL A 42 -9.26 2.95 2.98
C VAL A 42 -9.13 3.83 1.74
N ARG A 43 -9.83 4.99 1.74
CA ARG A 43 -9.86 5.89 0.59
C ARG A 43 -9.26 7.25 0.92
N GLY A 44 -8.49 7.77 -0.03
CA GLY A 44 -7.91 9.11 0.02
C GLY A 44 -6.61 9.17 0.79
N ARG A 45 -5.69 10.00 0.30
CA ARG A 45 -4.31 10.08 0.80
C ARG A 45 -4.22 10.33 2.31
N VAL A 46 -5.06 11.22 2.83
CA VAL A 46 -5.04 11.58 4.26
C VAL A 46 -5.34 10.37 5.15
N ASN A 47 -6.38 9.60 4.81
CA ASN A 47 -6.77 8.43 5.60
C ASN A 47 -5.74 7.30 5.48
N VAL A 48 -5.19 7.09 4.29
CA VAL A 48 -4.15 6.07 4.10
C VAL A 48 -2.88 6.44 4.86
N LEU A 49 -2.44 7.70 4.83
CA LEU A 49 -1.28 8.15 5.61
C LEU A 49 -1.51 7.97 7.11
N ALA A 50 -2.71 8.25 7.61
CA ALA A 50 -3.07 8.03 9.01
C ALA A 50 -3.00 6.53 9.37
N ALA A 51 -3.54 5.65 8.51
CA ALA A 51 -3.46 4.20 8.71
C ALA A 51 -2.01 3.71 8.72
N LEU A 52 -1.21 4.12 7.74
CA LEU A 52 0.21 3.77 7.61
C LEU A 52 1.07 4.25 8.79
N SER A 53 0.74 5.42 9.36
CA SER A 53 1.43 5.95 10.54
C SER A 53 1.29 5.04 11.77
N THR A 54 0.25 4.19 11.81
CA THR A 54 0.03 3.21 12.89
C THR A 54 0.55 1.81 12.56
N GLY A 55 0.59 1.44 11.27
CA GLY A 55 0.89 0.09 10.80
C GLY A 55 2.33 -0.17 10.34
N GLY A 56 3.17 0.87 10.22
CA GLY A 56 4.55 0.74 9.75
C GLY A 56 4.68 0.58 8.24
N VAL A 57 5.83 0.06 7.78
CA VAL A 57 6.09 -0.14 6.35
C VAL A 57 5.21 -1.29 5.83
N PRO A 58 4.35 -1.07 4.83
CA PRO A 58 3.48 -2.11 4.32
C PRO A 58 4.26 -3.23 3.62
N ALA A 59 3.71 -4.45 3.65
CA ALA A 59 4.18 -5.57 2.83
C ALA A 59 4.03 -5.26 1.33
N LEU A 60 4.54 -6.12 0.45
CA LEU A 60 4.31 -5.93 -0.98
C LEU A 60 2.81 -6.11 -1.31
N PRO A 61 2.25 -5.30 -2.22
CA PRO A 61 0.88 -5.49 -2.66
C PRO A 61 0.79 -6.67 -3.63
N GLY A 62 -0.32 -7.40 -3.58
CA GLY A 62 -0.67 -8.38 -4.60
C GLY A 62 -1.05 -7.72 -5.93
N SER A 63 -1.58 -6.49 -5.88
CA SER A 63 -1.83 -5.67 -7.06
C SER A 63 -1.69 -4.18 -6.77
N VAL A 64 -1.15 -3.43 -7.72
CA VAL A 64 -1.02 -1.97 -7.66
C VAL A 64 -1.46 -1.40 -8.99
N GLU A 65 -2.03 -0.20 -8.98
CA GLU A 65 -2.28 0.57 -10.19
C GLU A 65 -1.74 1.98 -10.00
N LEU A 66 -1.00 2.46 -11.01
CA LEU A 66 -0.46 3.81 -11.03
C LEU A 66 -1.37 4.77 -11.81
N ARG A 67 -1.43 6.01 -11.35
CA ARG A 67 -2.03 7.15 -12.06
C ARG A 67 -1.15 8.36 -11.89
N ASP A 68 -0.77 9.00 -12.99
CA ASP A 68 0.14 10.16 -12.97
C ASP A 68 1.48 9.88 -12.25
N GLY A 69 1.99 8.64 -12.38
CA GLY A 69 3.21 8.17 -11.71
C GLY A 69 3.06 7.90 -10.20
N GLN A 70 1.84 8.04 -9.66
CA GLN A 70 1.53 7.87 -8.24
C GLN A 70 0.68 6.62 -8.02
N ILE A 71 0.75 6.04 -6.83
CA ILE A 71 -0.08 4.90 -6.43
C ILE A 71 -1.54 5.36 -6.34
N TYR A 72 -2.37 4.84 -7.24
CA TYR A 72 -3.81 5.09 -7.29
C TYR A 72 -4.60 3.94 -6.68
N ARG A 73 -4.18 2.70 -6.89
CA ARG A 73 -4.75 1.54 -6.20
C ARG A 73 -3.65 0.69 -5.59
N TRP A 74 -3.87 0.26 -4.36
CA TRP A 74 -3.03 -0.70 -3.67
C TRP A 74 -3.92 -1.80 -3.11
N VAL A 75 -3.61 -3.04 -3.44
CA VAL A 75 -4.32 -4.21 -2.93
C VAL A 75 -3.32 -5.10 -2.22
N CYS A 76 -3.39 -5.15 -0.90
CA CYS A 76 -2.63 -6.12 -0.13
C CYS A 76 -3.05 -7.54 -0.53
N GLU A 77 -2.10 -8.47 -0.53
CA GLU A 77 -2.47 -9.88 -0.57
C GLU A 77 -3.33 -10.18 0.66
N SER A 78 -4.51 -10.76 0.42
CA SER A 78 -5.31 -11.33 1.50
C SER A 78 -4.48 -12.40 2.16
N VAL A 79 -4.29 -12.30 3.47
CA VAL A 79 -3.77 -13.43 4.23
C VAL A 79 -4.90 -14.44 4.21
N GLY A 80 -4.72 -15.55 3.48
CA GLY A 80 -5.66 -16.65 3.57
C GLY A 80 -5.77 -17.03 5.03
N GLU A 81 -6.98 -16.98 5.59
CA GLU A 81 -7.27 -17.61 6.87
C GLU A 81 -6.96 -19.09 6.69
N GLU A 82 -5.79 -19.52 7.17
CA GLU A 82 -5.48 -20.94 7.32
C GLU A 82 -6.48 -21.49 8.34
N GLU A 83 -7.53 -22.15 7.83
CA GLU A 83 -8.48 -22.91 8.65
C GLU A 83 -7.67 -23.89 9.52
N PRO A 84 -7.80 -23.86 10.86
CA PRO A 84 -7.13 -24.87 11.67
C PRO A 84 -7.78 -26.23 11.36
N LEU A 85 -7.01 -27.16 10.80
CA LEU A 85 -7.39 -28.57 10.75
C LEU A 85 -7.68 -29.03 12.19
N ALA A 86 -8.95 -29.30 12.47
CA ALA A 86 -9.34 -30.02 13.68
C ALA A 86 -9.03 -31.50 13.46
N GLU A 87 -8.16 -32.04 14.32
CA GLU A 87 -7.79 -33.45 14.42
C GLU A 87 -8.85 -34.26 15.17
#